data_AF-A0A8E0SAY9-F1
#
_entry.id   AF-A0A8E0SAY9-F1
#
_cell.length_a   1.000
_cell.length_b   1.000
_cell.length_c   1.000
_cell.angle_alpha   90.00
_cell.angle_beta   90.00
_cell.angle_gamma   90.00
#
_symmetry.space_group_name_H-M   'P 1'
#
loop_
_entity.id
_entity.type
_entity.pdbx_description
1 polymer ?
#
loop_
_entity_poly.entity_id
_entity_poly.type
_entity_poly.pdbx_seq_one_letter_code
_entity_poly.pdbx_strand_id
1 'polypeptide(L)' 'MPKVKFLQSAYLPSHKTVFNHNEVVEIENKDLAKSLVKNGHAEEVKETKKGKKEPKVIEKPDESQVDNNVE' A
#
# COMPACT_ATOMS: atom_id res chain seq x y z
N MET A 1 4.55 -11.36 14.94
CA MET A 1 3.84 -10.19 15.54
C MET A 1 2.79 -9.68 14.53
N PRO A 2 1.90 -8.71 14.84
CA PRO A 2 0.98 -8.19 13.83
C PRO A 2 1.73 -7.43 12.73
N LYS A 3 1.38 -7.69 11.48
CA LYS A 3 1.89 -6.96 10.31
C LYS A 3 0.84 -5.95 9.87
N VAL A 4 1.27 -4.72 9.63
CA VAL A 4 0.40 -3.66 9.10
C VAL A 4 1.01 -3.06 7.84
N LYS A 5 0.15 -2.64 6.91
CA LYS A 5 0.54 -1.92 5.70
C LYS A 5 0.18 -0.46 5.87
N PHE A 6 1.15 0.43 5.79
CA PHE A 6 0.91 1.87 5.91
C PHE A 6 0.16 2.40 4.69
N LEU A 7 -0.96 3.10 4.92
CA LEU A 7 -1.78 3.72 3.88
C LEU A 7 -1.29 5.12 3.49
N GLN A 8 -0.28 5.63 4.19
CA GLN A 8 0.34 6.93 3.98
C GLN A 8 1.69 6.92 4.68
N SER A 9 2.60 7.80 4.26
CA SER A 9 3.89 7.93 4.95
C SER A 9 3.65 8.42 6.38
N ALA A 10 4.25 7.74 7.35
CA ALA A 10 4.06 8.03 8.76
C ALA A 10 5.39 7.92 9.52
N TYR A 11 5.65 8.91 10.36
CA TYR A 11 6.74 8.82 11.33
C TYR A 11 6.22 8.17 12.61
N LEU A 12 6.83 7.06 13.01
CA LEU A 12 6.53 6.40 14.29
C LEU A 12 7.60 6.79 15.31
N PRO A 13 7.30 7.66 16.29
CA PRO A 13 8.27 8.12 17.28
C PRO A 13 8.87 6.96 18.09
N SER A 14 8.07 5.93 18.38
CA SER A 14 8.51 4.75 19.11
C SER A 14 9.62 3.98 18.41
N HIS A 15 9.70 4.06 17.08
CA HIS A 15 10.73 3.38 16.28
C HIS A 15 11.79 4.36 15.75
N LYS A 16 11.58 5.68 15.91
CA LYS A 16 12.39 6.75 15.31
C LYS A 16 12.59 6.56 13.80
N THR A 17 11.61 5.96 13.14
CA THR A 17 11.66 5.58 11.73
C THR A 17 10.46 6.15 10.99
N VAL A 18 10.70 6.61 9.77
CA VAL A 18 9.64 6.99 8.82
C VAL A 18 9.31 5.76 7.99
N PHE A 19 8.03 5.40 7.96
CA PHE A 19 7.48 4.33 7.13
C PHE A 19 6.81 4.95 5.92
N ASN A 20 7.01 4.38 4.75
CA ASN A 20 6.46 4.90 3.51
C ASN A 20 5.05 4.40 3.23
N HIS A 21 4.34 5.11 2.35
CA HIS A 21 3.08 4.62 1.78
C HIS A 21 3.25 3.23 1.15
N ASN A 22 2.29 2.34 1.41
CA ASN A 22 2.28 0.91 1.07
C ASN A 22 3.37 0.05 1.72
N GLU A 23 4.16 0.58 2.65
CA GLU A 23 5.19 -0.20 3.34
C GLU A 23 4.55 -1.17 4.34
N VAL A 24 5.00 -2.43 4.33
CA VAL A 24 4.53 -3.46 5.25
C VAL A 24 5.55 -3.64 6.36
N VAL A 25 5.08 -3.46 7.59
CA VAL A 25 5.94 -3.44 8.78
C VAL A 25 5.37 -4.39 9.81
N GLU A 26 6.27 -5.14 10.44
CA GLU A 26 5.93 -5.96 11.59
C GLU A 26 6.04 -5.13 12.87
N ILE A 27 4.91 -4.90 13.54
CA ILE A 27 4.85 -4.08 14.75
C ILE A 27 4.79 -4.99 15.97
N GLU A 28 5.78 -4.90 16.84
CA GLU A 28 5.85 -5.72 18.06
C GLU A 28 4.70 -5.38 19.03
N ASN A 29 4.33 -4.10 19.11
CA ASN A 29 3.29 -3.61 19.99
C ASN A 29 1.89 -3.76 19.35
N LYS A 30 1.08 -4.68 19.89
CA LYS A 30 -0.28 -4.98 19.42
C LYS A 30 -1.24 -3.79 19.56
N ASP A 31 -1.12 -2.99 20.60
CA ASP A 31 -2.01 -1.83 20.83
C ASP A 31 -1.71 -0.69 19.85
N LEU A 32 -0.43 -0.51 19.49
CA LEU A 32 -0.01 0.41 18.44
C LEU A 32 -0.56 -0.05 17.08
N ALA A 33 -0.38 -1.33 16.73
CA ALA A 33 -0.89 -1.88 15.46
C ALA A 33 -2.41 -1.68 15.34
N LYS A 34 -3.18 -1.99 16.39
CA LYS A 34 -4.64 -1.76 16.42
C LYS A 34 -4.99 -0.29 16.28
N SER A 35 -4.25 0.60 16.93
CA SER A 35 -4.48 2.05 16.85
C SER A 35 -4.23 2.59 15.45
N LEU A 36 -3.17 2.16 14.78
CA LEU A 36 -2.88 2.56 13.40
C LEU A 36 -3.99 2.13 12.44
N VAL A 37 -4.53 0.92 12.62
CA VAL A 37 -5.65 0.40 11.83
C VAL A 37 -6.95 1.14 12.13
N LYS A 38 -7.27 1.36 13.41
CA LYS A 38 -8.50 2.05 13.82
C LYS A 38 -8.54 3.50 13.35
N ASN A 39 -7.39 4.18 13.32
CA ASN A 39 -7.28 5.57 12.84
C ASN A 39 -7.14 5.68 11.32
N GLY A 40 -7.12 4.58 10.57
CA GLY A 40 -6.99 4.60 9.11
C GLY A 40 -5.59 5.00 8.60
N HIS A 41 -4.56 4.92 9.44
CA HIS A 41 -3.17 5.14 9.03
C HIS A 41 -2.54 3.90 8.41
N ALA A 42 -3.03 2.71 8.76
CA ALA A 42 -2.55 1.44 8.24
C ALA A 42 -3.69 0.43 8.08
N GLU A 43 -3.45 -0.65 7.35
CA GLU A 43 -4.34 -1.81 7.26
C GLU A 43 -3.67 -3.04 7.86
N GLU A 44 -4.45 -3.90 8.52
CA GLU A 44 -3.94 -5.17 9.04
C GLU A 44 -3.64 -6.13 7.88
N VAL A 45 -2.39 -6.57 7.77
CA VAL A 45 -1.97 -7.57 6.77
C VAL A 45 -2.24 -8.95 7.35
N LYS A 46 -3.42 -9.47 7.06
CA LYS A 46 -3.71 -10.90 7.27
C LYS A 46 -2.96 -11.66 6.18
N GLU A 47 -2.06 -12.56 6.58
CA GLU A 47 -1.52 -13.58 5.66
C GLU A 47 -2.66 -14.50 5.22
N THR A 48 -3.45 -14.06 4.24
CA THR A 48 -4.28 -14.96 3.46
C THR A 48 -3.33 -15.82 2.64
N LYS A 49 -3.19 -17.09 3.07
CA LYS A 49 -2.62 -18.14 2.24
C LYS A 49 -3.18 -18.01 0.81
N LYS A 50 -2.31 -17.67 -0.14
CA LYS A 50 -2.47 -17.77 -1.60
C LYS A 50 -3.91 -17.69 -2.14
N GLY A 51 -4.25 -16.52 -2.64
CA GLY A 51 -5.05 -16.39 -3.85
C GLY A 51 -4.32 -15.43 -4.78
N LYS A 52 -3.65 -15.95 -5.82
CA LYS A 52 -3.10 -15.13 -6.90
C LYS A 52 -4.20 -14.15 -7.37
N LYS A 53 -3.97 -12.86 -7.23
CA LYS A 53 -4.37 -11.91 -8.26
C LYS A 53 -3.11 -11.14 -8.62
N GLU A 54 -2.59 -11.51 -9.78
CA GLU A 54 -1.60 -10.73 -10.51
C GLU A 54 -1.99 -9.25 -10.48
N PRO A 55 -1.00 -8.33 -10.49
CA PRO A 55 -1.30 -6.97 -10.84
C PRO A 55 -1.92 -7.01 -12.25
N LYS A 56 -3.20 -6.68 -12.35
CA LYS A 56 -3.82 -6.39 -13.63
C LYS A 56 -3.07 -5.17 -14.16
N VAL A 57 -2.09 -5.43 -15.03
CA VAL A 57 -1.39 -4.39 -15.79
C VAL A 57 -2.48 -3.58 -16.45
N ILE A 58 -2.51 -2.30 -16.10
CA ILE A 58 -3.33 -1.29 -16.76
C ILE A 58 -2.83 -1.25 -18.20
N GLU A 59 -3.52 -1.94 -19.10
CA GLU A 59 -3.55 -1.50 -20.50
C GLU A 59 -4.24 -0.14 -20.47
N LYS A 60 -3.42 0.91 -20.42
CA LYS A 60 -3.85 2.19 -20.98
C LYS A 60 -4.11 1.88 -22.45
N PRO A 61 -5.29 2.17 -23.03
CA PRO A 61 -5.29 2.38 -24.45
C PRO A 61 -4.38 3.59 -24.69
N ASP A 62 -3.24 3.34 -25.32
CA ASP A 62 -2.43 4.39 -25.93
C ASP A 62 -3.24 4.90 -27.13
N GLU A 63 -4.26 5.72 -26.87
CA GLU A 63 -4.91 6.53 -27.88
C GLU A 63 -4.02 7.74 -28.16
N SER A 64 -2.89 7.47 -28.81
CA SER A 64 -2.20 8.44 -29.67
C SER A 64 -2.21 7.92 -31.10
N GLN A 65 -3.42 7.72 -31.64
CA GLN A 65 -3.60 7.80 -33.08
C GLN A 65 -3.67 9.27 -33.47
N VAL A 66 -2.52 9.82 -33.83
CA VAL A 66 -2.44 11.06 -34.61
C VAL A 66 -2.64 10.68 -36.08
N ASP A 67 -3.88 10.76 -36.55
CA ASP A 67 -4.16 10.78 -37.99
C ASP A 67 -3.62 12.10 -38.56
N ASN A 68 -2.41 12.06 -39.12
CA ASN A 68 -1.93 13.09 -40.04
C ASN A 68 -2.68 12.94 -41.36
N ASN A 69 -3.85 13.58 -41.46
CA ASN A 69 -4.49 13.80 -42.74
C ASN A 69 -4.07 15.19 -43.25
N VAL A 70 -2.97 15.22 -44.00
CA VAL A 70 -2.63 16.31 -44.91
C VAL A 70 -3.47 16.12 -46.18
N GLU A 71 -4.35 17.08 -46.44
CA GLU A 71 -4.82 17.42 -47.79
C GLU A 71 -4.70 18.94 -47.97
#